data_AF-A0A1W6I497-F1
#
_entry.id   AF-A0A1W6I497-F1
#
_cell.length_a   1.000
_cell.length_b   1.000
_cell.length_c   1.000
_cell.angle_alpha   90.00
_cell.angle_beta   90.00
_cell.angle_gamma   90.00
#
_symmetry.space_group_name_H-M   'P 1'
#
loop_
_entity.id
_entity.type
_entity.pdbx_description
1 polymer ?
#
loop_
_entity_poly.entity_id
_entity_poly.type
_entity_poly.pdbx_seq_one_letter_code
_entity_poly.pdbx_strand_id
1 'polypeptide(L)'
;NGGCGEDVHESLRLTFHDAIAFSPSINARGQNGGGGADGSIALFADIETNFHASLGLDEIVNEQRPIVARHNITTADFIMFAAAVGVANCPGAPQLDVFLGRADATQPAPDGLVPEPFDPPDTLLARMADAGFDPIETVWLLSSHTIAAADLVDPSIPGTPFDSTPELFDTQ
;
A
#
# COMPACT_ATOMS: atom_id res chain seq x y z
N ASN A 1 17.32 10.96 -4.48
CA ASN A 1 18.00 11.95 -3.59
C ASN A 1 17.40 11.98 -2.18
N GLY A 2 16.84 10.88 -1.64
CA GLY A 2 16.38 10.81 -0.25
C GLY A 2 15.37 11.89 0.16
N GLY A 3 14.50 12.32 -0.77
CA GLY A 3 13.42 13.26 -0.47
C GLY A 3 12.12 12.51 -0.16
N CYS A 4 11.21 13.16 0.55
CA CYS A 4 9.82 12.73 0.70
C CYS A 4 9.02 13.29 -0.49
N GLY A 5 8.97 12.53 -1.57
CA GLY A 5 8.27 12.91 -2.81
C GLY A 5 7.54 11.71 -3.40
N GLU A 6 7.22 11.79 -4.68
CA GLU A 6 6.31 10.82 -5.33
C GLU A 6 6.65 9.35 -5.05
N ASP A 7 7.87 8.90 -5.36
CA ASP A 7 8.27 7.51 -5.15
C ASP A 7 8.09 7.04 -3.68
N VAL A 8 8.21 7.96 -2.71
CA VAL A 8 7.97 7.66 -1.29
C VAL A 8 6.49 7.52 -0.99
N HIS A 9 5.65 8.42 -1.53
CA HIS A 9 4.20 8.39 -1.36
C HIS A 9 3.63 7.10 -1.98
N GLU A 10 4.05 6.79 -3.20
CA GLU A 10 3.63 5.59 -3.91
C GLU A 10 4.15 4.32 -3.23
N SER A 11 5.40 4.32 -2.73
CA SER A 11 5.94 3.17 -1.98
C SER A 11 5.15 2.93 -0.69
N LEU A 12 4.76 4.00 0.02
CA LEU A 12 3.93 3.88 1.21
C LEU A 12 2.54 3.33 0.87
N ARG A 13 1.89 3.86 -0.18
CA ARG A 13 0.61 3.36 -0.69
C ARG A 13 0.72 1.88 -1.07
N LEU A 14 1.78 1.48 -1.77
CA LEU A 14 2.00 0.11 -2.21
C LEU A 14 2.00 -0.88 -1.04
N THR A 15 2.54 -0.50 0.13
CA THR A 15 2.50 -1.39 1.31
C THR A 15 1.07 -1.72 1.76
N PHE A 16 0.17 -0.73 1.72
CA PHE A 16 -1.22 -0.94 2.10
C PHE A 16 -1.92 -1.84 1.10
N HIS A 17 -1.73 -1.58 -0.21
CA HIS A 17 -2.41 -2.35 -1.25
C HIS A 17 -1.94 -3.81 -1.33
N ASP A 18 -0.66 -4.08 -1.07
CA ASP A 18 -0.15 -5.46 -0.89
C ASP A 18 -0.75 -6.07 0.39
N ALA A 19 -0.59 -5.41 1.54
CA ALA A 19 -0.91 -5.99 2.84
C ALA A 19 -2.41 -6.17 3.13
N ILE A 20 -3.26 -5.23 2.69
CA ILE A 20 -4.70 -5.25 3.00
C ILE A 20 -5.46 -6.30 2.19
N ALA A 21 -4.84 -6.83 1.14
CA ALA A 21 -5.34 -7.92 0.32
C ALA A 21 -5.24 -9.28 1.05
N PHE A 22 -5.82 -9.32 2.25
CA PHE A 22 -5.85 -10.45 3.18
C PHE A 22 -7.19 -10.52 3.90
N SER A 23 -7.90 -11.63 3.78
CA SER A 23 -9.21 -11.87 4.38
C SER A 23 -9.25 -13.21 5.12
N PRO A 24 -9.09 -13.21 6.45
CA PRO A 24 -9.32 -14.36 7.31
C PRO A 24 -10.70 -14.99 7.11
N SER A 25 -11.76 -14.17 6.95
CA SER A 25 -13.11 -14.70 6.77
C SER A 25 -13.29 -15.46 5.45
N ILE A 26 -12.68 -15.01 4.35
CA ILE A 26 -12.67 -15.74 3.07
C ILE A 26 -11.81 -17.00 3.19
N ASN A 27 -10.61 -16.90 3.77
CA ASN A 27 -9.69 -18.02 3.99
C ASN A 27 -10.33 -19.13 4.84
N ALA A 28 -11.09 -18.77 5.88
CA ALA A 28 -11.82 -19.72 6.74
C ALA A 28 -12.91 -20.52 5.98
N ARG A 29 -13.38 -20.01 4.83
CA ARG A 29 -14.32 -20.72 3.93
C ARG A 29 -13.61 -21.59 2.90
N GLY A 30 -12.28 -21.73 2.95
CA GLY A 30 -11.48 -22.48 1.98
C GLY A 30 -11.39 -21.80 0.61
N GLN A 31 -11.61 -20.48 0.56
CA GLN A 31 -11.47 -19.65 -0.64
C GLN A 31 -10.16 -18.87 -0.58
N ASN A 32 -9.66 -18.40 -1.72
CA ASN A 32 -8.51 -17.49 -1.75
C ASN A 32 -8.92 -16.14 -1.16
N GLY A 33 -8.51 -15.85 0.07
CA GLY A 33 -8.67 -14.55 0.71
C GLY A 33 -7.45 -13.64 0.59
N GLY A 34 -6.47 -13.99 -0.26
CA GLY A 34 -5.19 -13.30 -0.36
C GLY A 34 -4.24 -13.63 0.80
N GLY A 35 -2.95 -13.35 0.58
CA GLY A 35 -1.86 -13.67 1.53
C GLY A 35 -1.36 -12.48 2.35
N GLY A 36 -1.86 -11.26 2.08
CA GLY A 36 -1.46 -10.04 2.76
C GLY A 36 -0.11 -9.54 2.28
N ALA A 37 0.77 -9.13 3.21
CA ALA A 37 2.08 -8.60 2.85
C ALA A 37 3.00 -9.72 2.32
N ASP A 38 2.79 -10.11 1.07
CA ASP A 38 3.42 -11.25 0.39
C ASP A 38 3.96 -10.87 -1.01
N GLY A 39 3.92 -9.59 -1.37
CA GLY A 39 4.41 -9.05 -2.64
C GLY A 39 3.56 -9.43 -3.85
N SER A 40 2.37 -10.00 -3.64
CA SER A 40 1.47 -10.45 -4.71
C SER A 40 1.15 -9.33 -5.70
N ILE A 41 0.94 -8.10 -5.24
CA ILE A 41 0.64 -6.96 -6.11
C ILE A 41 1.75 -6.66 -7.14
N ALA A 42 3.00 -6.94 -6.80
CA ALA A 42 4.14 -6.72 -7.69
C ALA A 42 4.50 -7.96 -8.51
N LEU A 43 4.31 -9.15 -7.94
CA LEU A 43 4.58 -10.45 -8.60
C LEU A 43 3.52 -10.78 -9.65
N PHE A 44 2.26 -10.43 -9.39
CA PHE A 44 1.10 -10.60 -10.25
C PHE A 44 0.56 -9.25 -10.71
N ALA A 45 1.47 -8.31 -11.02
CA ALA A 45 1.12 -6.95 -11.41
C ALA A 45 0.20 -6.89 -12.65
N ASP A 46 0.32 -7.84 -13.58
CA ASP A 46 -0.57 -7.94 -14.74
C ASP A 46 -2.03 -8.26 -14.37
N ILE A 47 -2.29 -8.66 -13.12
CA ILE A 47 -3.62 -8.91 -12.57
C ILE A 47 -4.00 -7.79 -11.59
N GLU A 48 -3.22 -7.61 -10.53
CA GLU A 48 -3.65 -6.84 -9.36
C GLU A 48 -3.61 -5.32 -9.58
N THR A 49 -2.68 -4.80 -10.39
CA THR A 49 -2.67 -3.35 -10.70
C THR A 49 -3.76 -2.95 -11.70
N ASN A 50 -4.48 -3.93 -12.26
CA ASN A 50 -5.67 -3.70 -13.09
C ASN A 50 -6.97 -3.67 -12.29
N PHE A 51 -6.94 -3.97 -10.99
CA PHE A 51 -8.10 -3.76 -10.11
C PHE A 51 -8.38 -2.27 -9.97
N HIS A 52 -9.67 -1.90 -9.92
CA HIS A 52 -10.06 -0.50 -9.88
C HIS A 52 -9.45 0.25 -8.68
N ALA A 53 -9.43 -0.39 -7.51
CA ALA A 53 -8.84 0.16 -6.31
C ALA A 53 -7.31 0.37 -6.41
N SER A 54 -6.61 -0.43 -7.22
CA SER A 54 -5.13 -0.44 -7.31
C SER A 54 -4.57 0.34 -8.50
N LEU A 55 -5.41 1.06 -9.24
CA LEU A 55 -4.96 1.87 -10.37
C LEU A 55 -3.86 2.88 -9.95
N GLY A 56 -2.85 3.02 -10.81
CA GLY A 56 -1.68 3.89 -10.59
C GLY A 56 -0.53 3.22 -9.84
N LEU A 57 -0.69 2.01 -9.29
CA LEU A 57 0.43 1.32 -8.62
C LEU A 57 1.38 0.59 -9.57
N ASP A 58 1.02 0.47 -10.85
CA ASP A 58 1.89 -0.15 -11.84
C ASP A 58 3.17 0.65 -12.06
N GLU A 59 3.14 1.97 -11.95
CA GLU A 59 4.32 2.85 -12.05
C GLU A 59 5.37 2.46 -10.99
N ILE A 60 5.06 2.64 -9.71
CA ILE A 60 6.00 2.31 -8.62
C ILE A 60 6.42 0.83 -8.61
N VAL A 61 5.53 -0.09 -8.95
CA VAL A 61 5.88 -1.52 -9.09
C VAL A 61 6.94 -1.72 -10.18
N ASN A 62 6.79 -1.04 -11.32
CA ASN A 62 7.76 -1.12 -12.43
C ASN A 62 9.09 -0.46 -12.06
N GLU A 63 9.09 0.62 -11.28
CA GLU A 63 10.30 1.29 -10.80
C GLU A 63 11.07 0.46 -9.77
N GLN A 64 10.36 -0.20 -8.86
CA GLN A 64 10.95 -1.06 -7.83
C GLN A 64 11.50 -2.39 -8.41
N ARG A 65 10.85 -2.95 -9.43
CA ARG A 65 11.22 -4.25 -10.04
C ARG A 65 12.71 -4.42 -10.39
N PRO A 66 13.38 -3.49 -11.10
CA PRO A 66 14.81 -3.64 -11.39
C PRO A 66 15.70 -3.52 -10.17
N ILE A 67 15.23 -2.93 -9.06
CA ILE A 67 15.96 -2.90 -7.79
C ILE A 67 15.86 -4.27 -7.13
N VAL A 68 14.64 -4.82 -6.99
CA VAL A 68 14.41 -6.18 -6.47
C VAL A 68 15.27 -7.20 -7.24
N ALA A 69 15.25 -7.17 -8.57
CA ALA A 69 16.02 -8.11 -9.40
C ALA A 69 17.54 -8.03 -9.22
N ARG A 70 18.08 -6.92 -8.70
CA ARG A 70 19.52 -6.74 -8.43
C ARG A 70 19.94 -7.17 -7.03
N HIS A 71 18.99 -7.45 -6.13
CA HIS A 71 19.25 -7.77 -4.74
C HIS A 71 18.68 -9.15 -4.38
N ASN A 72 19.33 -9.85 -3.45
CA ASN A 72 18.83 -11.14 -2.94
C ASN A 72 17.83 -10.90 -1.80
N ILE A 73 16.68 -10.31 -2.14
CA ILE A 73 15.56 -9.99 -1.26
C ILE A 73 14.27 -10.43 -1.93
N THR A 74 13.29 -10.87 -1.14
CA THR A 74 11.95 -11.19 -1.69
C THR A 74 11.25 -9.91 -2.09
N THR A 75 10.34 -10.00 -3.05
CA THR A 75 9.52 -8.86 -3.48
C THR A 75 8.66 -8.36 -2.31
N ALA A 76 8.11 -9.31 -1.54
CA ALA A 76 7.34 -9.06 -0.33
C ALA A 76 8.11 -8.22 0.71
N ASP A 77 9.37 -8.57 0.98
CA ASP A 77 10.19 -7.81 1.93
C ASP A 77 10.62 -6.45 1.35
N PHE A 78 10.89 -6.38 0.05
CA PHE A 78 11.34 -5.15 -0.59
C PHE A 78 10.28 -4.05 -0.54
N ILE A 79 9.00 -4.37 -0.78
CA ILE A 79 7.90 -3.39 -0.71
C ILE A 79 7.87 -2.71 0.66
N MET A 80 7.90 -3.51 1.73
CA MET A 80 7.87 -2.99 3.11
C MET A 80 9.14 -2.22 3.45
N PHE A 81 10.30 -2.68 2.97
CA PHE A 81 11.58 -2.00 3.17
C PHE A 81 11.65 -0.65 2.45
N ALA A 82 11.22 -0.59 1.19
CA ALA A 82 11.24 0.62 0.37
C ALA A 82 10.40 1.73 1.02
N ALA A 83 9.20 1.40 1.48
CA ALA A 83 8.34 2.34 2.19
C ALA A 83 8.94 2.81 3.52
N ALA A 84 9.48 1.90 4.35
CA ALA A 84 10.08 2.28 5.61
C ALA A 84 11.28 3.24 5.43
N VAL A 85 12.12 2.99 4.41
CA VAL A 85 13.24 3.87 4.05
C VAL A 85 12.73 5.19 3.46
N GLY A 86 11.68 5.15 2.64
CA GLY A 86 11.07 6.33 2.04
C GLY A 86 10.49 7.27 3.09
N VAL A 87 9.62 6.74 3.96
CA VAL A 87 8.96 7.47 5.04
C VAL A 87 9.97 8.09 6.01
N ALA A 88 11.12 7.44 6.25
CA ALA A 88 12.18 8.02 7.07
C ALA A 88 12.80 9.31 6.47
N ASN A 89 12.56 9.61 5.19
CA ASN A 89 12.96 10.88 4.58
C ASN A 89 11.95 12.02 4.81
N CYS A 90 10.75 11.72 5.29
CA CYS A 90 9.69 12.70 5.56
C CYS A 90 9.88 13.31 6.96
N PRO A 91 10.12 14.64 7.08
CA PRO A 91 10.27 15.27 8.40
C PRO A 91 9.02 15.07 9.26
N GLY A 92 9.21 14.67 10.52
CA GLY A 92 8.10 14.39 11.46
C GLY A 92 7.63 12.93 11.45
N ALA A 93 8.05 12.13 10.48
CA ALA A 93 7.58 10.77 10.34
C ALA A 93 8.11 9.86 11.46
N PRO A 94 7.33 8.85 11.88
CA PRO A 94 7.82 7.83 12.77
C PRO A 94 8.90 6.99 12.08
N GLN A 95 9.83 6.44 12.88
CA GLN A 95 10.72 5.39 12.39
C GLN A 95 9.93 4.08 12.32
N LEU A 96 9.63 3.61 11.11
CA LEU A 96 8.97 2.32 10.91
C LEU A 96 9.94 1.16 11.15
N ASP A 97 9.44 0.10 11.77
CA ASP A 97 10.17 -1.16 11.92
C ASP A 97 10.18 -1.93 10.60
N VAL A 98 11.31 -2.58 10.31
CA VAL A 98 11.42 -3.52 9.18
C VAL A 98 11.76 -4.91 9.69
N PHE A 99 10.84 -5.84 9.45
CA PHE A 99 11.05 -7.27 9.66
C PHE A 99 11.23 -7.92 8.29
N LEU A 100 12.20 -8.82 8.16
CA LEU A 100 12.50 -9.56 6.93
C LEU A 100 12.19 -11.05 7.10
N GLY A 101 11.93 -11.74 6.00
CA GLY A 101 11.65 -13.17 5.93
C GLY A 101 10.29 -13.53 5.33
N ARG A 102 9.60 -12.60 4.67
CA ARG A 102 8.35 -12.92 3.94
C ARG A 102 8.66 -13.81 2.76
N ALA A 103 7.85 -14.83 2.57
CA ALA A 103 7.86 -15.61 1.34
C ALA A 103 7.08 -14.87 0.25
N ASP A 104 7.60 -14.87 -0.97
CA ASP A 104 6.90 -14.33 -2.14
C ASP A 104 5.62 -15.13 -2.43
N ALA A 105 4.57 -14.41 -2.80
CA ALA A 105 3.28 -14.97 -3.15
C ALA A 105 3.37 -16.01 -4.28
N THR A 106 2.46 -16.99 -4.24
CA THR A 106 2.34 -18.04 -5.29
C THR A 106 1.04 -17.94 -6.08
N GLN A 107 0.16 -17.03 -5.70
CA GLN A 107 -1.11 -16.74 -6.34
C GLN A 107 -1.45 -15.25 -6.15
N PRO A 108 -2.20 -14.63 -7.08
CA PRO A 108 -2.66 -13.27 -6.90
C PRO A 108 -3.70 -13.17 -5.80
N ALA A 109 -3.81 -12.00 -5.18
CA ALA A 109 -4.92 -11.66 -4.32
C ALA A 109 -6.24 -11.57 -5.12
N PRO A 110 -7.39 -11.88 -4.49
CA PRO A 110 -8.69 -11.61 -5.10
C PRO A 110 -8.98 -10.11 -5.12
N ASP A 111 -9.72 -9.67 -6.14
CA ASP A 111 -10.25 -8.30 -6.22
C ASP A 111 -11.27 -8.01 -5.10
N GLY A 112 -11.54 -6.73 -4.83
CA GLY A 112 -12.52 -6.26 -3.84
C GLY A 112 -12.04 -6.33 -2.39
N LEU A 113 -10.74 -6.52 -2.17
CA LEU A 113 -10.13 -6.52 -0.83
C LEU A 113 -9.52 -5.17 -0.43
N VAL A 114 -9.24 -4.29 -1.38
CA VAL A 114 -8.73 -2.94 -1.09
C VAL A 114 -9.92 -1.98 -0.97
N PRO A 115 -10.06 -1.21 0.11
CA PRO A 115 -11.10 -0.19 0.24
C PRO A 115 -11.03 0.87 -0.86
N GLU A 116 -12.20 1.32 -1.31
CA GLU A 116 -12.33 2.37 -2.31
C GLU A 116 -12.75 3.71 -1.68
N PRO A 117 -12.36 4.86 -2.26
CA PRO A 117 -12.66 6.17 -1.67
C PRO A 117 -14.16 6.52 -1.61
N PHE A 118 -15.00 5.76 -2.33
CA PHE A 118 -16.45 5.91 -2.30
C PHE A 118 -17.17 4.81 -1.50
N ASP A 119 -16.43 3.91 -0.85
CA ASP A 119 -17.03 2.94 0.05
C ASP A 119 -17.71 3.64 1.23
N PRO A 120 -18.93 3.22 1.62
CA PRO A 120 -19.55 3.70 2.84
C PRO A 120 -18.66 3.40 4.06
N PRO A 121 -18.63 4.27 5.08
CA PRO A 121 -17.80 4.06 6.27
C PRO A 121 -18.00 2.70 6.94
N ASP A 122 -19.24 2.20 7.03
CA ASP A 122 -19.52 0.88 7.60
C ASP A 122 -18.89 -0.27 6.80
N THR A 123 -18.85 -0.15 5.47
CA THR A 123 -18.22 -1.14 4.58
C THR A 123 -16.71 -1.10 4.73
N LEU A 124 -16.11 0.09 4.73
CA LEU A 124 -14.68 0.28 4.90
C LEU A 124 -14.22 -0.26 6.27
N LEU A 125 -14.90 0.10 7.35
CA LEU A 125 -14.56 -0.35 8.69
C LEU A 125 -14.74 -1.87 8.85
N ALA A 126 -15.76 -2.46 8.20
CA ALA A 126 -15.91 -3.92 8.18
C ALA A 126 -14.77 -4.61 7.41
N ARG A 127 -14.30 -4.03 6.30
CA ARG A 127 -13.16 -4.54 5.53
C ARG A 127 -11.87 -4.50 6.35
N MET A 128 -11.60 -3.36 7.00
CA MET A 128 -10.45 -3.19 7.89
C MET A 128 -10.50 -4.14 9.09
N ALA A 129 -11.69 -4.32 9.69
CA ALA A 129 -11.89 -5.26 10.79
C ALA A 129 -11.65 -6.72 10.40
N ASP A 130 -12.06 -7.13 9.19
CA ASP A 130 -11.72 -8.47 8.67
C ASP A 130 -10.20 -8.64 8.51
N ALA A 131 -9.48 -7.60 8.08
CA ALA A 131 -8.01 -7.61 8.00
C ALA A 131 -7.31 -7.56 9.36
N GLY A 132 -8.05 -7.28 10.44
CA GLY A 132 -7.54 -7.26 11.82
C GLY A 132 -7.35 -5.88 12.44
N PHE A 133 -7.84 -4.81 11.82
CA PHE A 133 -7.73 -3.44 12.33
C PHE A 133 -9.04 -2.95 12.96
N ASP A 134 -8.96 -2.34 14.13
CA ASP A 134 -10.10 -1.64 14.71
C ASP A 134 -10.31 -0.24 14.08
N PRO A 135 -11.43 0.45 14.37
CA PRO A 135 -11.68 1.78 13.81
C PRO A 135 -10.65 2.84 14.19
N ILE A 136 -10.03 2.76 15.38
CA ILE A 136 -8.99 3.69 15.82
C ILE A 136 -7.70 3.43 15.02
N GLU A 137 -7.31 2.18 14.87
CA GLU A 137 -6.17 1.77 14.05
C GLU A 137 -6.35 2.17 12.58
N THR A 138 -7.57 2.07 12.06
CA THR A 138 -7.90 2.54 10.71
C THR A 138 -7.64 4.05 10.56
N VAL A 139 -8.04 4.85 11.55
CA VAL A 139 -7.76 6.31 11.56
C VAL A 139 -6.25 6.57 11.67
N TRP A 140 -5.51 5.79 12.45
CA TRP A 140 -4.05 5.92 12.53
C TRP A 140 -3.35 5.60 11.21
N LEU A 141 -3.82 4.59 10.48
CA LEU A 141 -3.28 4.24 9.16
C LEU A 141 -3.55 5.34 8.12
N LEU A 142 -4.69 6.04 8.23
CA LEU A 142 -5.01 7.19 7.38
C LEU A 142 -4.09 8.39 7.61
N SER A 143 -3.28 8.42 8.68
CA SER A 143 -2.22 9.41 8.81
C SER A 143 -1.21 9.35 7.65
N SER A 144 -1.12 8.24 6.92
CA SER A 144 -0.36 8.17 5.66
C SER A 144 -0.76 9.24 4.64
N HIS A 145 -2.01 9.73 4.68
CA HIS A 145 -2.50 10.74 3.74
C HIS A 145 -1.88 12.13 3.93
N THR A 146 -1.16 12.39 5.04
CA THR A 146 -0.41 13.65 5.21
C THR A 146 0.83 13.74 4.29
N ILE A 147 1.30 12.60 3.77
CA ILE A 147 2.40 12.53 2.80
C ILE A 147 1.94 11.80 1.54
N ALA A 148 0.90 12.33 0.90
CA ALA A 148 0.26 11.69 -0.24
C ALA A 148 -0.42 12.69 -1.19
N ALA A 149 -0.66 12.21 -2.41
CA ALA A 149 -1.41 12.87 -3.46
C ALA A 149 -2.28 11.87 -4.23
N ALA A 150 -3.15 12.38 -5.11
CA ALA A 150 -3.98 11.58 -5.99
C ALA A 150 -3.76 11.93 -7.47
N ASP A 151 -3.60 10.90 -8.30
CA ASP A 151 -3.42 11.06 -9.75
C ASP A 151 -4.66 10.70 -10.57
N LEU A 152 -5.38 9.66 -10.17
CA LEU A 152 -6.40 9.02 -11.01
C LEU A 152 -7.84 9.28 -10.57
N VAL A 153 -8.04 9.95 -9.43
CA VAL A 153 -9.39 10.38 -8.99
C VAL A 153 -9.94 11.47 -9.91
N ASP A 154 -9.11 12.48 -10.21
CA ASP A 154 -9.35 13.46 -11.28
C ASP A 154 -8.10 13.54 -12.17
N PRO A 155 -8.09 12.82 -13.31
CA PRO A 155 -6.94 12.79 -14.22
C PRO A 155 -6.59 14.15 -14.86
N SER A 156 -7.38 15.20 -14.66
CA SER A 156 -7.05 16.56 -15.13
C SER A 156 -6.10 17.33 -14.21
N ILE A 157 -5.93 16.87 -12.96
CA ILE A 157 -5.09 17.48 -11.93
C ILE A 157 -4.28 16.42 -11.16
N PRO A 158 -3.44 15.62 -11.84
CA PRO A 158 -2.61 14.62 -11.16
C PRO A 158 -1.62 15.28 -10.19
N GLY A 159 -1.24 14.55 -9.14
CA GLY A 159 -0.37 15.03 -8.07
C GLY A 159 -1.05 16.02 -7.12
N THR A 160 -2.39 16.06 -7.07
CA THR A 160 -3.10 16.92 -6.11
C THR A 160 -2.92 16.35 -4.69
N PRO A 161 -2.27 17.07 -3.76
CA PRO A 161 -2.03 16.57 -2.40
C PRO A 161 -3.31 16.55 -1.57
N PHE A 162 -3.36 15.69 -0.56
CA PHE A 162 -4.51 15.64 0.36
C PHE A 162 -4.48 16.73 1.43
N ASP A 163 -3.30 17.27 1.74
CA ASP A 163 -3.12 18.39 2.66
C ASP A 163 -2.23 19.51 2.06
N SER A 164 -1.87 20.49 2.87
CA SER A 164 -1.03 21.63 2.47
C SER A 164 0.48 21.37 2.47
N THR A 165 0.92 20.21 2.95
CA THR A 165 2.28 19.90 3.38
C THR A 165 2.68 18.46 3.04
N PRO A 166 2.51 18.00 1.78
CA PRO A 166 2.63 16.58 1.40
C PRO A 166 4.04 15.98 1.54
N GLU A 167 5.04 16.76 1.91
CA GLU A 167 6.41 16.29 2.18
C GLU A 167 6.70 16.20 3.70
N LEU A 168 5.78 16.65 4.56
CA LEU A 168 5.91 16.68 6.02
C LEU A 168 4.91 15.72 6.63
N PHE A 169 5.36 14.89 7.58
CA PHE A 169 4.46 14.05 8.34
C PHE A 169 3.91 14.83 9.55
N ASP A 170 2.78 15.50 9.35
CA ASP A 170 2.15 16.34 10.37
C ASP A 170 0.64 16.05 10.54
N THR A 171 -0.16 17.06 10.89
CA THR A 171 -1.58 16.90 11.23
C THR A 171 -2.48 17.91 10.51
N GLN A 172 -2.04 18.41 9.35
CA GLN A 172 -2.81 19.31 8.49
C GLN A 172 -3.98 18.58 7.80
#